data_AF-A0A7C5ISW8-F1
#
_entry.id   AF-A0A7C5ISW8-F1
#
_cell.length_a   1.000
_cell.length_b   1.000
_cell.length_c   1.000
_cell.angle_alpha   90.00
_cell.angle_beta   90.00
_cell.angle_gamma   90.00
#
_symmetry.space_group_name_H-M   'P 1'
#
loop_
_entity.id
_entity.type
_entity.pdbx_description
1 polymer ?
#
loop_
_entity_poly.entity_id
_entity_poly.type
_entity_poly.pdbx_seq_one_letter_code
_entity_poly.pdbx_strand_id
1 'polypeptide(L)'
;NLPTVPANCVVYQAGSDNGVYLGTDAGVYYRDDNLTDWVDYSNGLPFARVMELEINPLANRLRAATYGRSMWESDLYGLGCLDDLVLAGPLSGTQLIEANNTIISTNTITAGADITFSAGVSITLNSGFNTVLGSVFNAVMDGCTSGKVHATPISGTYEPPIVAPLAGEAGPIEGFEVSNFPNPFRNRTWVSYKLADAAPVRIEVYNMAAQRVAILVDEPHQDAGVYTVSFQASSLPAGQYIARFIAGNHVSYLKMAQLQ
;
A
#
# COMPACT_ATOMS: atom_id res chain seq x y z
N ASN A 1 23.99 17.91 20.07
CA ASN A 1 23.15 17.94 21.28
C ASN A 1 23.68 16.93 22.28
N LEU A 2 24.94 17.06 22.68
CA LEU A 2 25.49 16.18 23.70
C LEU A 2 25.23 16.79 25.09
N PRO A 3 24.54 16.08 26.01
CA PRO A 3 24.28 16.59 27.35
C PRO A 3 25.56 16.66 28.20
N THR A 4 25.58 17.59 29.14
CA THR A 4 26.65 17.73 30.15
C THR A 4 26.52 16.69 31.25
N VAL A 5 26.64 15.41 30.90
CA VAL A 5 26.63 14.27 31.82
C VAL A 5 27.84 13.38 31.57
N PRO A 6 28.23 12.51 32.53
CA PRO A 6 29.34 11.60 32.32
C PRO A 6 29.17 10.73 31.08
N ALA A 7 30.24 10.63 30.28
CA ALA A 7 30.40 9.62 29.26
C ALA A 7 31.10 8.41 29.88
N ASN A 8 30.46 7.24 29.78
CA ASN A 8 30.88 6.03 30.47
C ASN A 8 31.59 5.05 29.52
N CYS A 9 31.17 5.01 28.26
CA CYS A 9 31.73 4.12 27.26
C CYS A 9 31.58 4.71 25.85
N VAL A 10 32.41 4.24 24.92
CA VAL A 10 32.41 4.66 23.53
C VAL A 10 32.74 3.45 22.64
N VAL A 11 32.06 3.31 21.51
CA VAL A 11 32.35 2.24 20.54
C VAL A 11 32.34 2.81 19.12
N TYR A 12 33.33 2.38 18.33
CA TYR A 12 33.51 2.79 16.93
C TYR A 12 32.87 1.78 15.98
N GLN A 13 32.16 2.27 14.98
CA GLN A 13 31.57 1.45 13.93
C GLN A 13 32.55 1.29 12.76
N ALA A 14 33.17 0.12 12.64
CA ALA A 14 34.03 -0.18 11.51
C ALA A 14 33.25 -0.17 10.19
N GLY A 15 33.80 0.50 9.16
CA GLY A 15 33.20 0.56 7.82
C GLY A 15 32.12 1.63 7.64
N SER A 16 31.95 2.55 8.60
CA SER A 16 31.12 3.76 8.45
C SER A 16 31.98 5.01 8.20
N ASP A 17 31.32 6.16 7.97
CA ASP A 17 31.94 7.48 7.83
C ASP A 17 32.43 8.05 9.17
N ASN A 18 33.31 7.29 9.84
CA ASN A 18 33.82 7.58 11.18
C ASN A 18 32.75 7.63 12.28
N GLY A 19 31.74 6.76 12.17
CA GLY A 19 30.64 6.64 13.12
C GLY A 19 31.08 6.14 14.50
N VAL A 20 30.61 6.81 15.55
CA VAL A 20 30.93 6.52 16.95
C VAL A 20 29.66 6.62 17.80
N TYR A 21 29.47 5.63 18.69
CA TYR A 21 28.44 5.66 19.72
C TYR A 21 29.05 5.97 21.07
N LEU A 22 28.36 6.78 21.87
CA LEU A 22 28.76 7.22 23.18
C LEU A 22 27.66 6.85 24.19
N GLY A 23 27.97 5.99 25.14
CA GLY A 23 27.10 5.66 26.25
C GLY A 23 27.32 6.61 27.42
N THR A 24 26.25 7.19 27.93
CA THR A 24 26.27 8.21 29.00
C THR A 24 25.33 7.84 30.15
N ASP A 25 25.30 8.68 31.19
CA ASP A 25 24.30 8.59 32.25
C ASP A 25 22.86 8.89 31.77
N ALA A 26 22.71 9.52 30.61
CA ALA A 26 21.43 9.95 30.06
C ALA A 26 20.92 9.07 28.91
N GLY A 27 21.73 8.16 28.37
CA GLY A 27 21.39 7.35 27.20
C GLY A 27 22.57 7.16 26.25
N VAL A 28 22.26 6.76 25.02
CA VAL A 28 23.25 6.53 23.95
C VAL A 28 23.18 7.68 22.95
N TYR A 29 24.33 8.17 22.51
CA TYR A 29 24.45 9.21 21.50
C TYR A 29 25.32 8.72 20.35
N TYR A 30 25.10 9.24 19.14
CA TYR A 30 25.90 8.92 17.97
C TYR A 30 26.43 10.18 17.27
N ARG A 31 27.59 10.05 16.63
CA ARG A 31 28.14 11.04 15.70
C ARG A 31 28.95 10.36 14.59
N ASP A 32 28.97 10.97 13.41
CA ASP A 32 29.88 10.66 12.30
C ASP A 32 30.40 11.95 11.65
N ASP A 33 31.14 11.83 10.54
CA ASP A 33 31.72 12.97 9.83
C ASP A 33 30.72 13.78 9.00
N ASN A 34 29.56 13.18 8.65
CA ASN A 34 28.52 13.86 7.88
C ASN A 34 27.61 14.70 8.79
N LEU A 35 27.54 14.37 10.08
CA LEU A 35 26.75 15.07 11.08
C LEU A 35 27.49 16.29 11.64
N THR A 36 26.76 17.40 11.72
CA THR A 36 27.27 18.66 12.29
C THR A 36 27.35 18.62 13.82
N ASP A 37 26.62 17.72 14.49
CA ASP A 37 26.58 17.58 15.95
C ASP A 37 26.13 16.16 16.37
N TRP A 38 26.32 15.81 17.65
CA TRP A 38 25.84 14.57 18.26
C TRP A 38 24.32 14.47 18.24
N VAL A 39 23.83 13.26 17.95
CA VAL A 39 22.41 12.90 17.90
C VAL A 39 22.11 11.90 19.02
N ASP A 40 20.96 12.06 19.69
CA ASP A 40 20.47 11.06 20.63
C ASP A 40 20.08 9.79 19.87
N TYR A 41 20.67 8.67 20.25
CA TYR A 41 20.45 7.35 19.67
C TYR A 41 20.05 6.33 20.74
N SER A 42 19.28 6.77 21.73
CA SER A 42 18.77 5.87 22.77
C SER A 42 17.77 4.85 22.21
N ASN A 43 17.11 5.11 21.09
CA ASN A 43 16.31 4.15 20.30
C ASN A 43 15.40 3.21 21.15
N GLY A 44 14.49 3.81 21.93
CA GLY A 44 13.57 3.06 22.80
C GLY A 44 14.16 2.62 24.15
N LEU A 45 15.46 2.84 24.38
CA LEU A 45 16.09 2.65 25.68
C LEU A 45 15.46 3.61 26.72
N PRO A 46 14.99 3.10 27.87
CA PRO A 46 14.50 3.95 28.94
C PRO A 46 15.67 4.76 29.53
N PHE A 47 15.38 5.92 30.12
CA PHE A 47 16.39 6.78 30.74
C PHE A 47 17.19 6.02 31.82
N ALA A 48 18.39 5.57 31.46
CA ALA A 48 19.22 4.68 32.24
C ALA A 48 20.70 4.94 31.91
N ARG A 49 21.54 4.83 32.94
CA ARG A 49 22.98 4.88 32.77
C ARG A 49 23.44 3.71 31.89
N VAL A 50 24.09 4.04 30.78
CA VAL A 50 24.74 3.08 29.89
C VAL A 50 26.12 2.78 30.44
N MET A 51 26.37 1.51 30.74
CA MET A 51 27.64 1.04 31.32
C MET A 51 28.62 0.60 30.23
N GLU A 52 28.10 -0.06 29.19
CA GLU A 52 28.90 -0.66 28.13
C GLU A 52 28.10 -0.70 26.83
N LEU A 53 28.82 -0.54 25.72
CA LEU A 53 28.30 -0.65 24.37
C LEU A 53 29.15 -1.63 23.58
N GLU A 54 28.52 -2.51 22.81
CA GLU A 54 29.20 -3.46 21.94
C GLU A 54 28.50 -3.51 20.58
N ILE A 55 29.28 -3.54 19.50
CA ILE A 55 28.76 -3.70 18.14
C ILE A 55 28.96 -5.14 17.70
N ASN A 56 27.89 -5.78 17.24
CA ASN A 56 27.97 -7.03 16.47
C ASN A 56 27.94 -6.70 14.97
N PRO A 57 29.09 -6.66 14.29
CA PRO A 57 29.16 -6.24 12.89
C PRO A 57 28.58 -7.27 11.92
N LEU A 58 28.46 -8.55 12.33
CA LEU A 58 27.86 -9.59 11.48
C LEU A 58 26.33 -9.54 11.51
N ALA A 59 25.76 -9.05 12.61
CA ALA A 59 24.31 -8.92 12.79
C ALA A 59 23.81 -7.49 12.59
N ASN A 60 24.71 -6.51 12.39
CA ASN A 60 24.39 -5.08 12.32
C ASN A 60 23.64 -4.56 13.56
N ARG A 61 24.01 -5.07 14.76
CA ARG A 61 23.36 -4.72 16.02
C ARG A 61 24.29 -3.97 16.97
N LEU A 62 23.77 -2.96 17.66
CA LEU A 62 24.36 -2.35 18.83
C LEU A 62 23.72 -2.95 20.09
N ARG A 63 24.53 -3.34 21.05
CA ARG A 63 24.08 -3.79 22.38
C ARG A 63 24.49 -2.78 23.43
N ALA A 64 23.57 -2.49 24.34
CA ALA A 64 23.81 -1.62 25.48
C ALA A 64 23.52 -2.34 26.79
N ALA A 65 24.53 -2.43 27.67
CA ALA A 65 24.33 -2.86 29.04
C ALA A 65 24.00 -1.65 29.92
N THR A 66 22.90 -1.73 30.68
CA THR A 66 22.45 -0.62 31.53
C THR A 66 22.51 -0.93 33.01
N TYR A 67 22.66 0.12 33.82
CA TYR A 67 22.60 -0.02 35.27
C TYR A 67 21.17 -0.33 35.73
N GLY A 68 20.97 -1.54 36.27
CA GLY A 68 19.72 -1.96 36.89
C GLY A 68 18.55 -2.23 35.93
N ARG A 69 18.79 -2.24 34.61
CA ARG A 69 17.74 -2.43 33.59
C ARG A 69 18.12 -3.40 32.46
N SER A 70 19.00 -4.36 32.74
CA SER A 70 19.41 -5.43 31.81
C SER A 70 20.14 -4.91 30.55
N MET A 71 20.27 -5.79 29.55
CA MET A 71 20.82 -5.51 28.23
C MET A 71 19.72 -5.13 27.23
N TRP A 72 20.07 -4.23 26.33
CA TRP A 72 19.23 -3.75 25.25
C TRP A 72 19.96 -3.93 23.93
N GLU A 73 19.21 -4.09 22.84
CA GLU A 73 19.76 -4.24 21.51
C GLU A 73 18.98 -3.34 20.54
N SER A 74 19.71 -2.67 19.65
CA SER A 74 19.18 -1.90 18.54
C SER A 74 19.95 -2.21 17.26
N ASP A 75 19.47 -1.75 16.12
CA ASP A 75 20.31 -1.65 14.92
C ASP A 75 21.42 -0.60 15.10
N LEU A 76 22.34 -0.51 14.15
CA LEU A 76 23.35 0.55 14.09
C LEU A 76 22.77 1.82 13.44
N TYR A 77 23.17 2.98 13.93
CA TYR A 77 23.03 4.29 13.29
C TYR A 77 23.60 4.27 11.87
N GLY A 78 22.91 4.96 10.95
CA GLY A 78 23.25 4.97 9.53
C GLY A 78 22.93 3.66 8.81
N LEU A 79 22.75 2.54 9.54
CA LEU A 79 22.02 1.36 9.08
C LEU A 79 20.52 1.46 9.39
N GLY A 80 20.09 2.58 9.99
CA GLY A 80 18.74 2.82 10.52
C GLY A 80 17.63 2.79 9.47
N CYS A 81 17.98 2.79 8.19
CA CYS A 81 17.08 2.40 7.13
C CYS A 81 17.86 1.64 6.07
N LEU A 82 17.36 0.47 5.73
CA LEU A 82 17.70 -0.11 4.44
C LEU A 82 17.27 0.87 3.35
N ASP A 83 18.03 0.90 2.25
CA ASP A 83 17.58 1.64 1.07
C ASP A 83 16.23 1.13 0.63
N ASP A 84 16.08 -0.20 0.53
CA ASP A 84 14.83 -0.86 0.23
C ASP A 84 14.52 -1.95 1.27
N LEU A 85 13.26 -2.02 1.68
CA LEU A 85 12.78 -2.97 2.69
C LEU A 85 11.64 -3.81 2.11
N VAL A 86 11.72 -5.14 2.26
CA VAL A 86 10.65 -6.07 1.87
C VAL A 86 10.14 -6.80 3.11
N LEU A 87 8.85 -6.67 3.39
CA LEU A 87 8.23 -7.16 4.62
C LEU A 87 7.12 -8.19 4.32
N ALA A 88 7.05 -9.22 5.16
CA ALA A 88 6.01 -10.25 5.12
C ALA A 88 5.69 -10.76 6.54
N GLY A 89 4.51 -11.36 6.73
CA GLY A 89 4.05 -11.91 8.00
C GLY A 89 3.21 -10.94 8.86
N PRO A 90 2.84 -11.33 10.09
CA PRO A 90 2.01 -10.49 10.95
C PRO A 90 2.81 -9.34 11.59
N LEU A 91 2.24 -8.13 11.62
CA LEU A 91 2.76 -6.98 12.37
C LEU A 91 1.83 -6.64 13.54
N SER A 92 2.42 -6.33 14.69
CA SER A 92 1.70 -6.15 15.96
C SER A 92 2.31 -5.08 16.85
N GLY A 93 1.51 -4.53 17.76
CA GLY A 93 1.94 -3.47 18.66
C GLY A 93 2.10 -2.13 17.94
N THR A 94 2.78 -1.18 18.57
CA THR A 94 3.09 0.13 17.99
C THR A 94 4.48 0.09 17.37
N GLN A 95 4.58 0.26 16.05
CA GLN A 95 5.85 0.18 15.31
C GLN A 95 5.99 1.29 14.27
N LEU A 96 7.18 1.88 14.19
CA LEU A 96 7.61 2.72 13.09
C LEU A 96 8.63 1.92 12.28
N ILE A 97 8.37 1.77 10.99
CA ILE A 97 9.23 1.01 10.06
C ILE A 97 9.67 1.95 8.95
N GLU A 98 10.98 2.11 8.79
CA GLU A 98 11.58 3.15 7.95
C GLU A 98 12.50 2.55 6.87
N ALA A 99 12.54 3.18 5.68
CA ALA A 99 13.48 2.91 4.59
C ALA A 99 13.98 4.22 3.95
N ASN A 100 15.20 4.26 3.39
CA ASN A 100 15.69 5.47 2.70
C ASN A 100 14.94 5.68 1.38
N ASN A 101 14.71 4.61 0.63
CA ASN A 101 14.05 4.66 -0.66
C ASN A 101 12.70 3.97 -0.61
N THR A 102 12.65 2.65 -0.43
CA THR A 102 11.43 1.89 -0.75
C THR A 102 11.00 0.95 0.36
N ILE A 103 9.69 0.87 0.64
CA ILE A 103 9.10 -0.22 1.43
C ILE A 103 8.15 -1.01 0.53
N ILE A 104 8.30 -2.33 0.51
CA ILE A 104 7.40 -3.27 -0.17
C ILE A 104 6.84 -4.22 0.89
N SER A 105 5.51 -4.30 1.05
CA SER A 105 4.90 -5.10 2.12
C SER A 105 3.79 -6.03 1.63
N THR A 106 3.74 -7.23 2.23
CA THR A 106 2.66 -8.22 2.12
C THR A 106 2.10 -8.61 3.50
N ASN A 107 2.32 -7.76 4.51
CA ASN A 107 2.05 -8.09 5.91
C ASN A 107 0.55 -8.09 6.28
N THR A 108 0.21 -8.79 7.35
CA THR A 108 -1.09 -8.63 8.02
C THR A 108 -0.94 -7.79 9.29
N ILE A 109 -1.55 -6.62 9.34
CA ILE A 109 -1.58 -5.79 10.55
C ILE A 109 -2.63 -6.35 11.49
N THR A 110 -2.17 -6.81 12.66
CA THR A 110 -3.02 -7.49 13.65
C THR A 110 -3.90 -6.51 14.44
N ALA A 111 -4.95 -7.04 15.08
CA ALA A 111 -5.89 -6.21 15.83
C ALA A 111 -5.20 -5.43 16.96
N GLY A 112 -5.53 -4.14 17.08
CA GLY A 112 -4.94 -3.25 18.09
C GLY A 112 -3.51 -2.80 17.79
N ALA A 113 -2.94 -3.14 16.63
CA ALA A 113 -1.65 -2.64 16.20
C ALA A 113 -1.77 -1.20 15.65
N ASP A 114 -0.69 -0.43 15.81
CA ASP A 114 -0.53 0.92 15.25
C ASP A 114 0.80 0.96 14.50
N ILE A 115 0.74 0.86 13.18
CA ILE A 115 1.91 0.69 12.33
C ILE A 115 2.07 1.92 11.44
N THR A 116 3.26 2.50 11.45
CA THR A 116 3.63 3.61 10.55
C THR A 116 4.77 3.19 9.64
N PHE A 117 4.60 3.31 8.33
CA PHE A 117 5.67 3.18 7.35
C PHE A 117 6.20 4.55 6.94
N SER A 118 7.52 4.71 6.88
CA SER A 118 8.19 5.90 6.36
C SER A 118 9.21 5.52 5.29
N ALA A 119 9.06 6.01 4.05
CA ALA A 119 10.00 5.75 2.96
C ALA A 119 10.31 7.03 2.18
N GLY A 120 11.46 7.14 1.50
CA GLY A 120 11.85 8.39 0.83
C GLY A 120 11.42 8.46 -0.63
N VAL A 121 11.17 7.31 -1.27
CA VAL A 121 10.85 7.19 -2.69
C VAL A 121 9.49 6.53 -2.93
N SER A 122 9.24 5.32 -2.39
CA SER A 122 7.90 4.74 -2.48
C SER A 122 7.54 3.73 -1.37
N ILE A 123 6.24 3.56 -1.13
CA ILE A 123 5.68 2.50 -0.29
C ILE A 123 4.70 1.70 -1.16
N THR A 124 5.01 0.42 -1.38
CA THR A 124 4.23 -0.51 -2.21
C THR A 124 3.58 -1.58 -1.34
N LEU A 125 2.25 -1.64 -1.31
CA LEU A 125 1.50 -2.69 -0.64
C LEU A 125 1.08 -3.74 -1.67
N ASN A 126 1.72 -4.90 -1.64
CA ASN A 126 1.46 -5.99 -2.57
C ASN A 126 0.25 -6.82 -2.13
N SER A 127 -0.30 -7.59 -3.08
CA SER A 127 -1.33 -8.60 -2.80
C SER A 127 -0.90 -9.50 -1.63
N GLY A 128 -1.74 -9.61 -0.61
CA GLY A 128 -1.42 -10.24 0.67
C GLY A 128 -1.32 -9.27 1.85
N PHE A 129 -1.19 -7.96 1.59
CA PHE A 129 -1.31 -6.95 2.64
C PHE A 129 -2.75 -6.85 3.16
N ASN A 130 -2.93 -7.05 4.47
CA ASN A 130 -4.25 -7.06 5.11
C ASN A 130 -4.23 -6.25 6.41
N THR A 131 -5.34 -5.58 6.72
CA THR A 131 -5.55 -4.94 8.02
C THR A 131 -6.71 -5.62 8.74
N VAL A 132 -6.56 -5.86 10.04
CA VAL A 132 -7.61 -6.43 10.88
C VAL A 132 -8.41 -5.30 11.54
N LEU A 133 -9.73 -5.49 11.70
CA LEU A 133 -10.60 -4.51 12.37
C LEU A 133 -10.00 -4.07 13.72
N GLY A 134 -9.86 -2.76 13.92
CA GLY A 134 -9.29 -2.18 15.13
C GLY A 134 -7.78 -1.94 15.08
N SER A 135 -7.11 -2.20 13.95
CA SER A 135 -5.74 -1.72 13.69
C SER A 135 -5.71 -0.32 13.08
N VAL A 136 -4.59 0.38 13.25
CA VAL A 136 -4.26 1.63 12.58
C VAL A 136 -3.03 1.42 11.69
N PHE A 137 -3.10 1.93 10.46
CA PHE A 137 -1.98 1.95 9.53
C PHE A 137 -1.79 3.36 8.98
N ASN A 138 -0.57 3.87 9.09
CA ASN A 138 -0.14 5.15 8.56
C ASN A 138 1.03 4.93 7.58
N ALA A 139 1.09 5.76 6.54
CA ALA A 139 2.20 5.78 5.60
C ALA A 139 2.63 7.23 5.36
N VAL A 140 3.93 7.48 5.39
CA VAL A 140 4.53 8.81 5.22
C VAL A 140 5.72 8.72 4.27
N MET A 141 5.94 9.76 3.48
CA MET A 141 7.03 9.83 2.50
C MET A 141 8.18 10.73 3.00
N ASP A 142 8.68 10.47 4.20
CA ASP A 142 9.73 11.29 4.83
C ASP A 142 11.12 10.65 4.75
N GLY A 143 11.22 9.44 4.18
CA GLY A 143 12.45 8.66 4.24
C GLY A 143 12.81 8.24 5.65
N CYS A 144 14.10 8.01 5.86
CA CYS A 144 14.60 7.63 7.16
C CYS A 144 14.71 8.84 8.08
N THR A 145 13.87 8.90 9.10
CA THR A 145 13.89 9.99 10.08
C THR A 145 14.54 9.59 11.41
N SER A 146 14.98 8.34 11.54
CA SER A 146 15.59 7.78 12.76
C SER A 146 14.76 8.09 14.01
N GLY A 147 13.43 7.91 13.91
CA GLY A 147 12.50 8.16 15.01
C GLY A 147 12.00 9.61 15.18
N LYS A 148 12.30 10.55 14.26
CA LYS A 148 11.70 11.89 14.24
C LYS A 148 10.64 12.01 13.15
N VAL A 149 9.47 11.44 13.40
CA VAL A 149 8.35 11.56 12.45
C VAL A 149 7.86 13.01 12.41
N HIS A 150 8.16 13.73 11.34
CA HIS A 150 7.40 14.93 10.98
C HIS A 150 6.12 14.46 10.31
N ALA A 151 5.11 14.10 11.10
CA ALA A 151 3.84 13.65 10.54
C ALA A 151 3.14 14.81 9.82
N THR A 152 3.50 15.07 8.57
CA THR A 152 2.58 15.63 7.58
C THR A 152 1.76 14.46 7.06
N PRO A 153 0.49 14.32 7.45
CA PRO A 153 -0.35 13.24 6.95
C PRO A 153 -0.42 13.34 5.44
N ILE A 154 0.05 12.32 4.74
CA ILE A 154 -0.28 12.17 3.33
C ILE A 154 -1.68 11.58 3.29
N SER A 155 -2.66 12.43 3.02
CA SER A 155 -3.99 11.97 2.64
C SER A 155 -3.91 11.46 1.20
N GLY A 156 -3.68 10.16 1.05
CA GLY A 156 -3.95 9.40 -0.17
C GLY A 156 -5.20 8.56 0.03
N THR A 157 -6.14 8.60 -0.91
CA THR A 157 -7.19 7.59 -0.97
C THR A 157 -6.53 6.27 -1.36
N TYR A 158 -6.67 5.25 -0.50
CA TYR A 158 -6.31 3.88 -0.84
C TYR A 158 -7.10 3.44 -2.08
N GLU A 159 -6.41 3.38 -3.21
CA GLU A 159 -6.77 2.48 -4.30
C GLU A 159 -6.12 1.13 -3.99
N PRO A 160 -6.89 0.06 -3.75
CA PRO A 160 -6.32 -1.24 -3.48
C PRO A 160 -5.39 -1.68 -4.61
N PRO A 161 -4.30 -2.41 -4.31
CA PRO A 161 -3.44 -2.95 -5.35
C PRO A 161 -4.29 -3.80 -6.29
N ILE A 162 -4.21 -3.53 -7.59
CA ILE A 162 -4.78 -4.38 -8.63
C ILE A 162 -4.09 -5.74 -8.45
N VAL A 163 -4.80 -6.70 -7.86
CA VAL A 163 -4.38 -8.08 -7.82
C VAL A 163 -4.34 -8.54 -9.27
N ALA A 164 -3.14 -8.67 -9.84
CA ALA A 164 -2.93 -9.48 -11.02
C ALA A 164 -3.39 -10.90 -10.64
N PRO A 165 -4.43 -11.44 -11.28
CA PRO A 165 -4.86 -12.80 -11.01
C PRO A 165 -3.76 -13.77 -11.45
N LEU A 166 -3.51 -14.76 -10.58
CA LEU A 166 -2.86 -16.01 -10.96
C LEU A 166 -3.44 -16.47 -12.30
N ALA A 167 -2.56 -16.90 -13.21
CA ALA A 167 -2.91 -17.38 -14.54
C ALA A 167 -4.29 -18.08 -14.57
N GLY A 168 -5.31 -17.39 -15.09
CA GLY A 168 -6.62 -17.98 -15.27
C GLY A 168 -7.86 -17.12 -15.01
N GLU A 169 -7.79 -15.93 -14.43
CA GLU A 169 -8.98 -15.05 -14.34
C GLU A 169 -8.71 -13.69 -14.97
N ALA A 170 -9.61 -13.19 -15.81
CA ALA A 170 -9.44 -11.90 -16.48
C ALA A 170 -9.62 -10.74 -15.49
N GLY A 171 -8.59 -9.90 -15.34
CA GLY A 171 -8.65 -8.67 -14.55
C GLY A 171 -9.65 -7.64 -15.12
N PRO A 172 -10.01 -6.59 -14.36
CA PRO A 172 -10.93 -5.57 -14.83
C PRO A 172 -10.33 -4.82 -16.02
N ILE A 173 -11.06 -4.83 -17.14
CA ILE A 173 -10.70 -4.13 -18.37
C ILE A 173 -10.75 -2.61 -18.11
N GLU A 174 -9.58 -1.97 -17.97
CA GLU A 174 -9.50 -0.50 -18.00
C GLU A 174 -9.96 0.02 -19.37
N GLY A 175 -10.77 1.09 -19.36
CA GLY A 175 -11.30 1.68 -20.58
C GLY A 175 -12.52 0.97 -21.18
N PHE A 176 -13.35 0.31 -20.36
CA PHE A 176 -14.61 -0.27 -20.79
C PHE A 176 -15.65 0.82 -21.14
N GLU A 177 -15.49 1.39 -22.32
CA GLU A 177 -16.43 2.34 -22.90
C GLU A 177 -17.63 1.58 -23.48
N VAL A 178 -18.80 1.78 -22.88
CA VAL A 178 -20.08 1.35 -23.44
C VAL A 178 -20.83 2.56 -23.96
N SER A 179 -21.32 2.44 -25.18
CA SER A 179 -22.19 3.45 -25.76
C SER A 179 -23.28 2.76 -26.56
N ASN A 180 -24.38 3.47 -26.77
CA ASN A 180 -25.35 3.07 -27.76
C ASN A 180 -25.64 4.21 -28.72
N PHE A 181 -25.73 3.89 -29.99
CA PHE A 181 -26.13 4.82 -31.02
C PHE A 181 -27.20 4.16 -31.90
N PRO A 182 -28.32 4.84 -32.17
CA PRO A 182 -28.74 6.12 -31.61
C PRO A 182 -29.22 6.00 -30.14
N ASN A 183 -29.08 7.07 -29.36
CA ASN A 183 -29.71 7.24 -28.05
C ASN A 183 -30.23 8.68 -27.95
N PRO A 184 -31.56 8.94 -27.89
CA PRO A 184 -32.67 7.97 -27.90
C PRO A 184 -32.83 7.19 -29.22
N PHE A 185 -33.56 6.07 -29.20
CA PHE A 185 -33.86 5.20 -30.35
C PHE A 185 -35.34 4.86 -30.46
N ARG A 186 -35.83 4.35 -31.61
CA ARG A 186 -37.23 3.89 -31.76
C ARG A 186 -37.40 2.39 -31.55
N ASN A 187 -36.89 1.59 -32.49
CA ASN A 187 -37.07 0.12 -32.49
C ASN A 187 -35.75 -0.64 -32.31
N ARG A 188 -34.63 0.03 -32.57
CA ARG A 188 -33.30 -0.58 -32.51
C ARG A 188 -32.24 0.46 -32.15
N THR A 189 -31.30 0.05 -31.30
CA THR A 189 -30.04 0.76 -31.08
C THR A 189 -28.88 -0.23 -31.20
N TRP A 190 -27.71 0.27 -31.57
CA TRP A 190 -26.48 -0.52 -31.59
C TRP A 190 -25.69 -0.19 -30.34
N VAL A 191 -25.38 -1.23 -29.58
CA VAL A 191 -24.60 -1.17 -28.35
C VAL A 191 -23.16 -1.54 -28.71
N SER A 192 -22.25 -0.59 -28.52
CA SER A 192 -20.82 -0.77 -28.78
C SER A 192 -20.05 -0.86 -27.47
N TYR A 193 -19.12 -1.80 -27.41
CA TYR A 193 -18.24 -2.01 -26.25
C TYR A 193 -16.85 -2.46 -26.70
N LYS A 194 -15.84 -2.15 -25.88
CA LYS A 194 -14.44 -2.54 -26.11
C LYS A 194 -13.98 -3.46 -24.99
N LEU A 195 -13.38 -4.59 -25.36
CA LEU A 195 -12.67 -5.51 -24.47
C LEU A 195 -11.17 -5.27 -24.65
N ALA A 196 -10.45 -4.91 -23.59
CA ALA A 196 -8.99 -4.78 -23.64
C ALA A 196 -8.30 -6.15 -23.64
N ASP A 197 -8.89 -7.11 -22.92
CA ASP A 197 -8.40 -8.48 -22.79
C ASP A 197 -9.55 -9.46 -23.05
N ALA A 198 -9.20 -10.72 -23.37
CA ALA A 198 -10.19 -11.76 -23.56
C ALA A 198 -10.91 -12.11 -22.24
N ALA A 199 -12.24 -12.19 -22.28
CA ALA A 199 -13.07 -12.40 -21.09
C ALA A 199 -14.44 -13.03 -21.42
N PRO A 200 -15.12 -13.70 -20.47
CA PRO A 200 -16.54 -13.99 -20.60
C PRO A 200 -17.34 -12.69 -20.64
N VAL A 201 -18.33 -12.58 -21.54
CA VAL A 201 -19.15 -11.38 -21.71
C VAL A 201 -20.63 -11.72 -21.64
N ARG A 202 -21.36 -11.00 -20.79
CA ARG A 202 -22.81 -11.06 -20.69
C ARG A 202 -23.41 -9.66 -20.67
N ILE A 203 -24.38 -9.42 -21.53
CA ILE A 203 -25.09 -8.14 -21.63
C ILE A 203 -26.57 -8.39 -21.46
N GLU A 204 -27.14 -7.88 -20.37
CA GLU A 204 -28.55 -8.03 -20.04
C GLU A 204 -29.24 -6.66 -20.05
N VAL A 205 -30.48 -6.58 -20.54
CA VAL A 205 -31.25 -5.35 -20.56
C VAL A 205 -32.41 -5.46 -19.58
N TYR A 206 -32.61 -4.42 -18.78
CA TYR A 206 -33.63 -4.31 -17.75
C TYR A 206 -34.53 -3.09 -17.97
N ASN A 207 -35.81 -3.20 -17.61
CA ASN A 207 -36.70 -2.06 -17.48
C ASN A 207 -36.56 -1.38 -16.10
N MET A 208 -37.25 -0.25 -15.88
CA MET A 208 -37.19 0.48 -14.61
C MET A 208 -37.83 -0.25 -13.41
N ALA A 209 -38.57 -1.34 -13.66
CA ALA A 209 -39.07 -2.24 -12.61
C ALA A 209 -38.07 -3.37 -12.28
N ALA A 210 -36.82 -3.26 -12.76
CA ALA A 210 -35.75 -4.26 -12.63
C ALA A 210 -36.08 -5.63 -13.25
N GLN A 211 -37.04 -5.69 -14.18
CA GLN A 211 -37.35 -6.91 -14.92
C GLN A 211 -36.39 -7.01 -16.13
N ARG A 212 -35.73 -8.16 -16.29
CA ARG A 212 -34.88 -8.44 -17.46
C ARG A 212 -35.74 -8.65 -18.70
N VAL A 213 -35.57 -7.81 -19.70
CA VAL A 213 -36.34 -7.82 -20.95
C VAL A 213 -35.58 -8.43 -22.13
N ALA A 214 -34.23 -8.49 -22.05
CA ALA A 214 -33.40 -9.13 -23.08
C ALA A 214 -32.03 -9.56 -22.54
N ILE A 215 -31.40 -10.50 -23.24
CA ILE A 215 -29.97 -10.82 -23.14
C ILE A 215 -29.41 -10.62 -24.54
N LEU A 216 -28.42 -9.72 -24.69
CA LEU A 216 -27.82 -9.38 -25.98
C LEU A 216 -26.58 -10.22 -26.29
N VAL A 217 -25.84 -10.61 -25.25
CA VAL A 217 -24.62 -11.42 -25.31
C VAL A 217 -24.59 -12.30 -24.06
N ASP A 218 -24.16 -13.56 -24.20
CA ASP A 218 -23.95 -14.53 -23.12
C ASP A 218 -22.83 -15.50 -23.55
N GLU A 219 -21.63 -14.94 -23.76
CA GLU A 219 -20.48 -15.66 -24.29
C GLU A 219 -19.52 -16.03 -23.14
N PRO A 220 -19.18 -17.32 -22.95
CA PRO A 220 -18.27 -17.76 -21.89
C PRO A 220 -16.80 -17.39 -22.18
N HIS A 221 -16.46 -17.01 -23.42
CA HIS A 221 -15.14 -16.51 -23.80
C HIS A 221 -15.27 -15.63 -25.05
N GLN A 222 -14.79 -14.39 -24.99
CA GLN A 222 -14.72 -13.48 -26.11
C GLN A 222 -13.35 -12.81 -26.12
N ASP A 223 -12.67 -12.80 -27.26
CA ASP A 223 -11.31 -12.25 -27.39
C ASP A 223 -11.28 -10.71 -27.18
N ALA A 224 -10.09 -10.15 -26.99
CA ALA A 224 -9.92 -8.70 -26.95
C ALA A 224 -10.33 -8.07 -28.29
N GLY A 225 -11.04 -6.94 -28.24
CA GLY A 225 -11.54 -6.30 -29.46
C GLY A 225 -12.66 -5.28 -29.23
N VAL A 226 -13.12 -4.66 -30.32
CA VAL A 226 -14.28 -3.77 -30.33
C VAL A 226 -15.45 -4.52 -30.94
N TYR A 227 -16.58 -4.51 -30.24
CA TYR A 227 -17.77 -5.26 -30.61
C TYR A 227 -18.99 -4.35 -30.65
N THR A 228 -19.92 -4.69 -31.53
CA THR A 228 -21.21 -4.01 -31.65
C THR A 228 -22.31 -5.04 -31.74
N VAL A 229 -23.30 -4.94 -30.85
CA VAL A 229 -24.49 -5.80 -30.82
C VAL A 229 -25.76 -4.97 -30.97
N SER A 230 -26.76 -5.50 -31.66
CA SER A 230 -28.04 -4.81 -31.83
C SER A 230 -29.00 -5.14 -30.69
N PHE A 231 -29.58 -4.13 -30.05
CA PHE A 231 -30.75 -4.29 -29.20
C PHE A 231 -32.01 -3.96 -29.99
N GLN A 232 -32.87 -4.96 -30.22
CA GLN A 232 -34.19 -4.78 -30.84
C GLN A 232 -35.26 -4.68 -29.77
N ALA A 233 -36.01 -3.58 -29.77
CA ALA A 233 -36.98 -3.27 -28.73
C ALA A 233 -38.39 -3.02 -29.31
N SER A 234 -38.64 -3.43 -30.56
CA SER A 234 -39.90 -3.23 -31.27
C SER A 234 -41.14 -3.76 -30.52
N SER A 235 -40.96 -4.76 -29.65
CA SER A 235 -42.01 -5.37 -28.84
C SER A 235 -42.04 -4.87 -27.39
N LEU A 236 -41.20 -3.88 -27.05
CA LEU A 236 -41.07 -3.33 -25.70
C LEU A 236 -41.69 -1.92 -25.66
N PRO A 237 -42.29 -1.49 -24.53
CA PRO A 237 -42.84 -0.14 -24.39
C PRO A 237 -41.79 0.96 -24.56
N ALA A 238 -42.20 2.16 -24.98
CA ALA A 238 -41.33 3.32 -24.90
C ALA A 238 -40.98 3.64 -23.43
N GLY A 239 -39.75 4.07 -23.16
CA GLY A 239 -39.28 4.30 -21.81
C GLY A 239 -37.76 4.20 -21.64
N GLN A 240 -37.33 4.21 -20.38
CA GLN A 240 -35.92 4.04 -20.01
C GLN A 240 -35.59 2.56 -19.78
N TYR A 241 -34.42 2.17 -20.25
CA TYR A 241 -33.84 0.84 -20.08
C TYR A 241 -32.42 0.96 -19.54
N ILE A 242 -32.02 0.00 -18.73
CA ILE A 242 -30.65 -0.13 -18.22
C ILE A 242 -30.06 -1.41 -18.80
N ALA A 243 -29.00 -1.30 -19.60
CA ALA A 243 -28.19 -2.45 -19.96
C ALA A 243 -27.09 -2.64 -18.91
N ARG A 244 -27.01 -3.85 -18.34
CA ARG A 244 -25.94 -4.30 -17.45
C ARG A 244 -24.97 -5.13 -18.27
N PHE A 245 -23.72 -4.70 -18.31
CA PHE A 245 -22.60 -5.36 -18.98
C PHE A 245 -21.76 -6.04 -17.93
N ILE A 246 -21.42 -7.29 -18.17
CA ILE A 246 -20.57 -8.10 -17.31
C ILE A 246 -19.46 -8.62 -18.23
N ALA A 247 -18.22 -8.22 -18.00
CA ALA A 247 -17.06 -8.68 -18.75
C ALA A 247 -16.00 -9.16 -17.76
N GLY A 248 -15.80 -10.47 -17.64
CA GLY A 248 -15.04 -11.05 -16.53
C GLY A 248 -15.60 -10.57 -15.19
N ASN A 249 -14.75 -9.89 -14.41
CA ASN A 249 -15.12 -9.32 -13.11
C ASN A 249 -15.60 -7.85 -13.18
N HIS A 250 -15.70 -7.25 -14.38
CA HIS A 250 -16.12 -5.87 -14.57
C HIS A 250 -17.63 -5.77 -14.80
N VAL A 251 -18.31 -4.84 -14.12
CA VAL A 251 -19.73 -4.54 -14.33
C VAL A 251 -19.90 -3.07 -14.71
N SER A 252 -20.57 -2.81 -15.84
CA SER A 252 -20.94 -1.46 -16.28
C SER A 252 -22.41 -1.35 -16.60
N TYR A 253 -22.94 -0.13 -16.57
CA TYR A 253 -24.34 0.16 -16.85
C TYR A 253 -24.46 1.22 -17.94
N LEU A 254 -25.34 0.98 -18.91
CA LEU A 254 -25.70 1.93 -19.95
C LEU A 254 -27.19 2.26 -19.87
N LYS A 255 -27.50 3.55 -19.77
CA LYS A 255 -28.87 4.04 -19.84
C LYS A 255 -29.28 4.26 -21.29
N MET A 256 -30.37 3.64 -21.71
CA MET A 256 -30.90 3.75 -23.06
C MET A 256 -32.35 4.29 -23.01
N ALA A 257 -32.71 5.14 -23.97
CA ALA A 257 -34.05 5.70 -24.06
C ALA A 257 -34.75 5.27 -25.36
N GLN A 258 -35.86 4.55 -25.23
CA GLN A 258 -36.71 4.15 -26.35
C GLN A 258 -37.88 5.14 -26.52
N LEU A 259 -38.10 5.59 -27.75
CA LEU A 259 -39.22 6.43 -28.18
C LEU A 259 -40.31 5.57 -28.85
N GLN A 260 -41.55 6.07 -28.83
CA GLN A 260 -42.66 5.51 -29.59
C GLN A 260 -42.45 5.67 -31.11
#